data_AF-A0A7C1KYM7-F1
#
_entry.id   AF-A0A7C1KYM7-F1
#
_cell.length_a   1.000
_cell.length_b   1.000
_cell.length_c   1.000
_cell.angle_alpha   90.00
_cell.angle_beta   90.00
_cell.angle_gamma   90.00
#
_symmetry.space_group_name_H-M   'P 1'
#
loop_
_entity.id
_entity.type
_entity.pdbx_description
1 polymer ?
#
loop_
_entity_poly.entity_id
_entity_poly.type
_entity_poly.pdbx_seq_one_letter_code
_entity_poly.pdbx_strand_id
1 'polypeptide(L)'
;MKESKPLAELLDAVRDIEGFPIGKDEDILALSNPPYYTACPNPYINDFIEEYGKPYDEATDDYHRDPFVGDVSEGKNDPIYNAHSYHTKVPHKAIMKYIEHYTDEGDIVFDGFCGTGMTGVAAQMLNRKAILSDLSPIATFIAHNYNSKVDVADFENEARRILYEVEQECGWMYETMHTDGKTKGKINYTVWSDVFICPFCGNEIVFYEAAVDKEEGSVKKEFPCPSCRASVKKTDCRRAVVELADDAIGETITQAKQIPILINYSMGKQRAEKEPDAQDLALTEKINSSSIPYWFPTDRIQKGDKTGEPLRIGITHVHHYYTKRNLWVLACVYDKCVNSFLKVWFTSTISRLTRMYKFMPVLVDGKIRDRRTGTLTGTLY
;
A
#
# COMPACT_ATOMS: atom_id res chain seq x y z
N MET A 1 -24.35 23.03 8.71
CA MET A 1 -23.28 23.72 9.47
C MET A 1 -23.31 25.22 9.23
N LYS A 2 -23.32 25.99 10.31
CA LYS A 2 -23.08 27.44 10.30
C LYS A 2 -21.74 27.74 9.63
N GLU A 3 -21.52 28.99 9.26
CA GLU A 3 -20.23 29.47 8.76
C GLU A 3 -19.14 29.22 9.83
N SER A 4 -18.39 28.13 9.69
CA SER A 4 -17.37 27.72 10.63
C SER A 4 -16.09 28.52 10.41
N LYS A 5 -15.41 28.90 11.49
CA LYS A 5 -14.11 29.59 11.40
C LYS A 5 -13.08 28.73 10.65
N PRO A 6 -12.14 29.33 9.90
CA PRO A 6 -11.06 28.59 9.24
C PRO A 6 -10.25 27.75 10.22
N LEU A 7 -9.82 26.55 9.83
CA LEU A 7 -9.07 25.64 10.71
C LEU A 7 -7.77 26.27 11.21
N ALA A 8 -7.10 27.07 10.37
CA ALA A 8 -5.88 27.78 10.72
C ALA A 8 -6.04 28.69 11.96
N GLU A 9 -7.24 29.25 12.18
CA GLU A 9 -7.53 30.09 13.35
C GLU A 9 -7.86 29.27 14.61
N LEU A 10 -8.06 27.95 14.47
CA LEU A 10 -8.50 27.06 15.55
C LEU A 10 -7.42 26.07 15.98
N LEU A 11 -6.31 25.95 15.26
CA LEU A 11 -5.25 24.97 15.56
C LEU A 11 -4.71 25.12 16.99
N ASP A 12 -4.45 26.34 17.44
CA ASP A 12 -3.90 26.57 18.78
C ASP A 12 -4.88 26.16 19.89
N ALA A 13 -6.19 26.21 19.64
CA ALA A 13 -7.20 25.82 20.63
C ALA A 13 -7.22 24.30 20.89
N VAL A 14 -6.64 23.50 19.98
CA VAL A 14 -6.60 22.03 20.09
C VAL A 14 -5.18 21.48 20.23
N ARG A 15 -4.15 22.35 20.25
CA ARG A 15 -2.74 21.97 20.25
C ARG A 15 -2.29 21.24 21.52
N ASP A 16 -2.92 21.56 22.65
CA ASP A 16 -2.62 20.96 23.95
C ASP A 16 -3.31 19.60 24.18
N ILE A 17 -4.12 19.14 23.22
CA ILE A 17 -4.78 17.83 23.32
C ILE A 17 -3.74 16.71 23.09
N GLU A 18 -3.74 15.71 23.97
CA GLU A 18 -2.87 14.55 23.83
C GLU A 18 -3.09 13.86 22.48
N GLY A 19 -1.98 13.52 21.80
CA GLY A 19 -2.03 12.95 20.46
C GLY A 19 -2.14 13.98 19.33
N PHE A 20 -2.03 15.28 19.63
CA PHE A 20 -1.87 16.30 18.58
C PHE A 20 -0.68 15.95 17.65
N PRO A 21 -0.81 16.07 16.32
CA PRO A 21 0.22 15.65 15.40
C PRO A 21 1.56 16.34 15.60
N ILE A 22 2.64 15.58 15.48
CA ILE A 22 4.01 16.11 15.41
C ILE A 22 4.28 16.46 13.94
N GLY A 23 3.98 17.70 13.55
CA GLY A 23 4.14 18.18 12.17
C GLY A 23 4.07 19.70 12.11
N LYS A 24 4.31 20.26 10.92
CA LYS A 24 4.10 21.70 10.71
C LYS A 24 2.61 21.98 10.53
N ASP A 25 2.18 23.18 10.91
CA ASP A 25 0.79 23.59 10.74
C ASP A 25 0.37 23.55 9.26
N GLU A 26 1.27 23.89 8.33
CA GLU A 26 0.98 23.81 6.90
C GLU A 26 0.68 22.38 6.43
N ASP A 27 1.38 21.38 6.98
CA ASP A 27 1.16 19.97 6.65
C ASP A 27 -0.18 19.49 7.21
N ILE A 28 -0.53 19.90 8.44
CA ILE A 28 -1.83 19.60 9.06
C ILE A 28 -2.97 20.20 8.23
N LEU A 29 -2.83 21.47 7.82
CA LEU A 29 -3.83 22.16 7.00
C LEU A 29 -3.96 21.51 5.61
N ALA A 30 -2.84 21.16 4.96
CA ALA A 30 -2.84 20.54 3.65
C ALA A 30 -3.45 19.12 3.63
N LEU A 31 -3.38 18.41 4.75
CA LEU A 31 -4.01 17.10 4.92
C LEU A 31 -5.48 17.19 5.34
N SER A 32 -5.94 18.34 5.82
CA SER A 32 -7.30 18.51 6.34
C SER A 32 -8.30 18.93 5.25
N ASN A 33 -9.57 18.59 5.46
CA ASN A 33 -10.70 19.05 4.67
C ASN A 33 -11.81 19.54 5.61
N PRO A 34 -11.59 20.69 6.28
CA PRO A 34 -12.51 21.21 7.28
C PRO A 34 -13.85 21.63 6.65
N PRO A 35 -14.96 21.55 7.41
CA PRO A 35 -15.02 21.12 8.81
C PRO A 35 -15.08 19.59 9.02
N TYR A 36 -15.27 18.83 7.95
CA TYR A 36 -15.65 17.42 8.02
C TYR A 36 -14.48 16.47 8.29
N TYR A 37 -13.26 16.87 8.01
CA TYR A 37 -12.06 16.09 8.28
C TYR A 37 -10.89 16.99 8.65
N THR A 38 -10.16 16.60 9.70
CA THR A 38 -8.93 17.27 10.13
C THR A 38 -7.85 16.23 10.40
N ALA A 39 -6.61 16.53 10.04
CA ALA A 39 -5.44 15.70 10.36
C ALA A 39 -4.98 15.85 11.82
N CYS A 40 -5.69 16.66 12.61
CA CYS A 40 -5.53 16.89 14.05
C CYS A 40 -6.87 16.66 14.77
N PRO A 41 -6.96 16.76 16.11
CA PRO A 41 -8.24 16.80 16.81
C PRO A 41 -9.18 17.83 16.15
N ASN A 42 -10.42 17.43 15.87
CA ASN A 42 -11.34 18.23 15.07
C ASN A 42 -12.06 19.27 15.95
N PRO A 43 -11.78 20.58 15.80
CA PRO A 43 -12.38 21.62 16.63
C PRO A 43 -13.88 21.85 16.35
N TYR A 44 -14.42 21.28 15.27
CA TYR A 44 -15.81 21.46 14.83
C TYR A 44 -16.77 20.39 15.39
N ILE A 45 -16.29 19.45 16.21
CA ILE A 45 -17.12 18.36 16.76
C ILE A 45 -18.30 18.92 17.57
N ASN A 46 -18.08 19.97 18.37
CA ASN A 46 -19.14 20.56 19.18
C ASN A 46 -20.25 21.17 18.29
N ASP A 47 -19.88 21.92 17.25
CA ASP A 47 -20.85 22.47 16.28
C ASP A 47 -21.67 21.35 15.60
N PHE A 48 -21.02 20.23 15.29
CA PHE A 48 -21.69 19.06 14.71
C PHE A 48 -22.68 18.41 15.68
N ILE A 49 -22.31 18.25 16.95
CA ILE A 49 -23.19 17.71 18.00
C ILE A 49 -24.35 18.66 18.28
N GLU A 50 -24.13 19.97 18.30
CA GLU A 50 -25.20 20.96 18.45
C GLU A 50 -26.22 20.92 17.30
N GLU A 51 -25.75 20.68 16.07
CA GLU A 51 -26.61 20.63 14.88
C GLU A 51 -27.41 19.33 14.75
N TYR A 52 -26.80 18.19 15.08
CA TYR A 52 -27.37 16.87 14.80
C TYR A 52 -27.71 16.04 16.04
N GLY A 53 -27.18 16.41 17.21
CA GLY A 53 -27.38 15.69 18.46
C GLY A 53 -28.74 15.97 19.07
N LYS A 54 -29.16 15.08 19.96
CA LYS A 54 -30.33 15.27 20.83
C LYS A 54 -29.82 15.56 22.24
N PRO A 55 -30.35 16.58 22.94
CA PRO A 55 -30.03 16.78 24.35
C PRO A 55 -30.35 15.52 25.15
N TYR A 56 -29.43 15.12 26.03
CA TYR A 56 -29.65 14.01 26.94
C TYR A 56 -30.32 14.51 28.22
N ASP A 57 -31.40 13.85 28.63
CA ASP A 57 -32.10 14.10 29.90
C ASP A 57 -32.44 12.77 30.56
N GLU A 58 -31.69 12.43 31.62
CA GLU A 58 -31.82 11.20 32.41
C GLU A 58 -33.25 10.99 32.95
N ALA A 59 -33.99 12.06 33.25
CA ALA A 59 -35.34 11.95 33.81
C ALA A 59 -36.38 11.52 32.78
N THR A 60 -36.09 11.72 31.49
CA THR A 60 -36.99 11.40 30.37
C THR A 60 -36.43 10.32 29.44
N ASP A 61 -35.25 9.77 29.76
CA ASP A 61 -34.62 8.73 28.96
C ASP A 61 -35.43 7.43 29.03
N ASP A 62 -36.04 7.09 27.89
CA ASP A 62 -36.81 5.86 27.70
C ASP A 62 -36.05 4.83 26.84
N TYR A 63 -34.75 5.06 26.59
CA TYR A 63 -33.95 4.15 25.80
C TYR A 63 -33.88 2.76 26.44
N HIS A 64 -34.42 1.77 25.74
CA HIS A 64 -34.36 0.38 26.13
C HIS A 64 -34.20 -0.52 24.90
N ARG A 65 -33.11 -1.30 24.88
CA ARG A 65 -32.83 -2.31 23.86
C ARG A 65 -32.31 -3.57 24.56
N ASP A 66 -32.88 -4.72 24.23
CA ASP A 66 -32.33 -6.00 24.67
C ASP A 66 -30.92 -6.21 24.08
N PRO A 67 -30.06 -7.04 24.69
CA PRO A 67 -28.81 -7.44 24.06
C PRO A 67 -29.07 -8.03 22.66
N PHE A 68 -28.30 -7.61 21.66
CA PHE A 68 -28.40 -8.16 20.32
C PHE A 68 -28.09 -9.68 20.32
N VAL A 69 -29.08 -10.49 19.95
CA VAL A 69 -28.96 -11.95 19.82
C VAL A 69 -29.13 -12.32 18.34
N GLY A 70 -28.01 -12.55 17.67
CA GLY A 70 -28.00 -12.99 16.27
C GLY A 70 -26.60 -13.29 15.76
N ASP A 71 -26.49 -14.20 14.79
CA ASP A 71 -25.21 -14.52 14.16
C ASP A 71 -24.77 -13.37 13.23
N VAL A 72 -23.55 -12.89 13.44
CA VAL A 72 -22.91 -11.88 12.59
C VAL A 72 -21.76 -12.53 11.84
N SER A 73 -22.08 -13.05 10.65
CA SER A 73 -21.09 -13.55 9.71
C SER A 73 -21.27 -12.85 8.37
N GLU A 74 -20.23 -12.14 7.94
CA GLU A 74 -20.23 -11.40 6.67
C GLU A 74 -18.93 -11.66 5.91
N GLY A 75 -19.04 -11.85 4.60
CA GLY A 75 -17.90 -12.04 3.73
C GLY A 75 -17.12 -10.75 3.49
N LYS A 76 -15.84 -10.89 3.13
CA LYS A 76 -14.92 -9.78 2.81
C LYS A 76 -14.84 -9.46 1.30
N ASN A 77 -15.87 -9.85 0.54
CA ASN A 77 -15.87 -9.76 -0.93
C ASN A 77 -16.57 -8.50 -1.46
N ASP A 78 -17.15 -7.69 -0.58
CA ASP A 78 -17.89 -6.49 -0.98
C ASP A 78 -16.96 -5.47 -1.68
N PRO A 79 -17.38 -4.84 -2.80
CA PRO A 79 -16.57 -3.83 -3.49
C PRO A 79 -16.15 -2.67 -2.60
N ILE A 80 -17.02 -2.19 -1.70
CA ILE A 80 -16.68 -1.11 -0.76
C ILE A 80 -15.58 -1.60 0.18
N TYR A 81 -15.72 -2.82 0.71
CA TYR A 81 -14.68 -3.40 1.58
C TYR A 81 -13.33 -3.52 0.86
N ASN A 82 -13.34 -3.89 -0.41
CA ASN A 82 -12.12 -4.14 -1.19
C ASN A 82 -11.47 -2.91 -1.83
N ALA A 83 -12.13 -1.74 -1.82
CA ALA A 83 -11.60 -0.54 -2.48
C ALA A 83 -10.24 -0.07 -1.90
N HIS A 84 -10.00 -0.24 -0.60
CA HIS A 84 -8.71 -0.02 0.03
C HIS A 84 -8.41 -1.07 1.10
N SER A 85 -7.21 -1.66 1.03
CA SER A 85 -6.72 -2.61 2.02
C SER A 85 -6.26 -1.90 3.28
N TYR A 86 -6.57 -2.45 4.45
CA TYR A 86 -6.08 -1.98 5.75
C TYR A 86 -6.14 -3.13 6.74
N HIS A 87 -5.25 -3.11 7.74
CA HIS A 87 -5.24 -4.16 8.76
C HIS A 87 -6.53 -4.14 9.57
N THR A 88 -6.96 -5.31 10.05
CA THR A 88 -8.10 -5.48 10.98
C THR A 88 -9.44 -4.88 10.53
N LYS A 89 -9.61 -4.56 9.24
CA LYS A 89 -10.86 -3.98 8.70
C LYS A 89 -12.05 -4.95 8.85
N VAL A 90 -13.16 -4.44 9.36
CA VAL A 90 -14.43 -5.18 9.53
C VAL A 90 -15.42 -4.80 8.42
N PRO A 91 -16.17 -5.75 7.82
CA PRO A 91 -17.21 -5.44 6.84
C PRO A 91 -18.31 -4.55 7.42
N HIS A 92 -18.68 -3.46 6.71
CA HIS A 92 -19.73 -2.53 7.15
C HIS A 92 -21.08 -3.25 7.39
N LYS A 93 -21.41 -4.26 6.58
CA LYS A 93 -22.62 -5.09 6.73
C LYS A 93 -22.73 -5.79 8.09
N ALA A 94 -21.60 -6.17 8.68
CA ALA A 94 -21.58 -6.75 10.02
C ALA A 94 -21.90 -5.70 11.07
N ILE A 95 -21.37 -4.48 10.89
CA ILE A 95 -21.56 -3.33 11.79
C ILE A 95 -23.01 -2.81 11.71
N MET A 96 -23.60 -2.80 10.52
CA MET A 96 -24.98 -2.35 10.29
C MET A 96 -25.99 -3.03 11.22
N LYS A 97 -25.85 -4.34 11.47
CA LYS A 97 -26.75 -5.09 12.38
C LYS A 97 -26.77 -4.51 13.79
N TYR A 98 -25.61 -4.07 14.29
CA TYR A 98 -25.51 -3.47 15.62
C TYR A 98 -26.04 -2.03 15.65
N ILE A 99 -25.72 -1.23 14.62
CA ILE A 99 -26.23 0.15 14.52
C ILE A 99 -27.75 0.14 14.41
N GLU A 100 -28.31 -0.71 13.56
CA GLU A 100 -29.76 -0.83 13.38
C GLU A 100 -30.48 -1.25 14.67
N HIS A 101 -29.86 -2.11 15.48
CA HIS A 101 -30.44 -2.60 16.72
C HIS A 101 -30.36 -1.60 17.89
N TYR A 102 -29.24 -0.90 18.04
CA TYR A 102 -28.96 -0.03 19.21
C TYR A 102 -29.19 1.47 18.97
N THR A 103 -29.55 1.88 17.75
CA THR A 103 -29.76 3.31 17.43
C THR A 103 -30.98 3.50 16.56
N ASP A 104 -31.52 4.70 16.52
CA ASP A 104 -32.59 5.10 15.60
C ASP A 104 -32.05 5.94 14.44
N GLU A 105 -32.87 6.12 13.41
CA GLU A 105 -32.50 7.01 12.30
C GLU A 105 -32.24 8.44 12.80
N GLY A 106 -31.23 9.09 12.21
CA GLY A 106 -30.79 10.42 12.61
C GLY A 106 -29.85 10.47 13.82
N ASP A 107 -29.70 9.40 14.60
CA ASP A 107 -28.77 9.38 15.73
C ASP A 107 -27.31 9.52 15.29
N ILE A 108 -26.46 9.98 16.22
CA ILE A 108 -25.01 10.09 16.03
C ILE A 108 -24.34 8.81 16.54
N VAL A 109 -23.61 8.13 15.66
CA VAL A 109 -22.73 7.00 16.00
C VAL A 109 -21.30 7.50 16.16
N PHE A 110 -20.70 7.29 17.32
CA PHE A 110 -19.30 7.61 17.57
C PHE A 110 -18.42 6.35 17.50
N ASP A 111 -17.32 6.43 16.76
CA ASP A 111 -16.27 5.42 16.72
C ASP A 111 -14.90 6.06 16.92
N GLY A 112 -14.34 5.89 18.13
CA GLY A 112 -13.05 6.44 18.54
C GLY A 112 -11.83 5.68 18.00
N PHE A 113 -12.03 4.52 17.37
CA PHE A 113 -10.99 3.65 16.81
C PHE A 113 -11.40 3.17 15.41
N CYS A 114 -11.79 4.13 14.58
CA CYS A 114 -12.58 3.83 13.39
C CYS A 114 -11.81 3.09 12.29
N GLY A 115 -10.47 3.07 12.35
CA GLY A 115 -9.63 2.51 11.29
C GLY A 115 -9.99 3.15 9.94
N THR A 116 -10.46 2.33 8.99
CA THR A 116 -10.88 2.83 7.67
C THR A 116 -12.28 3.43 7.63
N GLY A 117 -12.94 3.63 8.78
CA GLY A 117 -14.25 4.28 8.88
C GLY A 117 -15.44 3.44 8.40
N MET A 118 -15.37 2.10 8.47
CA MET A 118 -16.47 1.23 8.05
C MET A 118 -17.72 1.39 8.92
N THR A 119 -17.56 1.83 10.17
CA THR A 119 -18.67 2.24 11.05
C THR A 119 -19.42 3.43 10.49
N GLY A 120 -18.72 4.43 9.94
CA GLY A 120 -19.36 5.55 9.28
C GLY A 120 -20.10 5.14 8.02
N VAL A 121 -19.52 4.23 7.21
CA VAL A 121 -20.20 3.68 6.03
C VAL A 121 -21.50 3.00 6.44
N ALA A 122 -21.46 2.15 7.46
CA ALA A 122 -22.63 1.47 8.00
C ALA A 122 -23.67 2.47 8.53
N ALA A 123 -23.25 3.48 9.30
CA ALA A 123 -24.13 4.52 9.83
C ALA A 123 -24.84 5.29 8.71
N GLN A 124 -24.10 5.75 7.69
CA GLN A 124 -24.67 6.50 6.57
C GLN A 124 -25.67 5.68 5.76
N MET A 125 -25.38 4.40 5.52
CA MET A 125 -26.30 3.48 4.82
C MET A 125 -27.60 3.23 5.59
N LEU A 126 -27.58 3.46 6.91
CA LEU A 126 -28.73 3.35 7.80
C LEU A 126 -29.30 4.73 8.18
N ASN A 127 -28.99 5.82 7.46
CA ASN A 127 -29.49 7.16 7.78
C ASN A 127 -29.10 7.69 9.19
N ARG A 128 -27.98 7.22 9.75
CA ARG A 128 -27.37 7.78 10.97
C ARG A 128 -26.27 8.78 10.59
N LYS A 129 -25.90 9.62 11.55
CA LYS A 129 -24.70 10.48 11.49
C LYS A 129 -23.52 9.74 12.12
N ALA A 130 -22.30 10.14 11.79
CA ALA A 130 -21.12 9.50 12.34
C ALA A 130 -20.04 10.52 12.72
N ILE A 131 -19.40 10.30 13.87
CA ILE A 131 -18.16 10.93 14.27
C ILE A 131 -17.11 9.82 14.34
N LEU A 132 -16.04 9.96 13.56
CA LEU A 132 -15.00 8.94 13.42
C LEU A 132 -13.67 9.53 13.84
N SER A 133 -12.93 8.81 14.69
CA SER A 133 -11.60 9.19 15.13
C SER A 133 -10.65 7.99 15.07
N ASP A 134 -9.39 8.25 14.77
CA ASP A 134 -8.30 7.28 14.83
C ASP A 134 -6.99 8.07 14.98
N LEU A 135 -6.00 7.49 15.66
CA LEU A 135 -4.70 8.14 15.84
C LEU A 135 -3.87 8.14 14.54
N SER A 136 -4.14 7.17 13.65
CA SER A 136 -3.38 6.98 12.41
C SER A 136 -3.85 7.95 11.31
N PRO A 137 -2.99 8.86 10.80
CA PRO A 137 -3.37 9.76 9.72
C PRO A 137 -3.80 9.05 8.44
N ILE A 138 -3.19 7.89 8.13
CA ILE A 138 -3.62 7.09 6.97
C ILE A 138 -4.99 6.44 7.20
N ALA A 139 -5.30 6.04 8.43
CA ALA A 139 -6.62 5.47 8.76
C ALA A 139 -7.72 6.52 8.56
N THR A 140 -7.55 7.70 9.18
CA THR A 140 -8.53 8.78 9.08
C THR A 140 -8.64 9.35 7.67
N PHE A 141 -7.55 9.41 6.90
CA PHE A 141 -7.57 9.79 5.49
C PHE A 141 -8.39 8.80 4.65
N ILE A 142 -8.21 7.49 4.85
CA ILE A 142 -9.03 6.46 4.19
C ILE A 142 -10.49 6.59 4.63
N ALA A 143 -10.74 6.74 5.93
CA ALA A 143 -12.07 6.88 6.50
C ALA A 143 -12.82 8.09 5.91
N HIS A 144 -12.17 9.24 5.82
CA HIS A 144 -12.73 10.45 5.22
C HIS A 144 -13.21 10.19 3.79
N ASN A 145 -12.39 9.57 2.95
CA ASN A 145 -12.74 9.32 1.56
C ASN A 145 -13.82 8.23 1.40
N TYR A 146 -13.83 7.20 2.25
CA TYR A 146 -14.94 6.23 2.27
C TYR A 146 -16.29 6.84 2.62
N ASN A 147 -16.27 7.90 3.43
CA ASN A 147 -17.46 8.53 4.00
C ASN A 147 -17.84 9.83 3.30
N SER A 148 -17.11 10.22 2.24
CA SER A 148 -17.35 11.45 1.49
C SER A 148 -18.05 11.16 0.17
N LYS A 149 -18.85 12.13 -0.30
CA LYS A 149 -19.46 12.07 -1.62
C LYS A 149 -18.39 12.27 -2.70
N VAL A 150 -18.42 11.42 -3.72
CA VAL A 150 -17.52 11.48 -4.87
C VAL A 150 -18.32 11.74 -6.14
N ASP A 151 -17.82 12.64 -6.99
CA ASP A 151 -18.26 12.69 -8.38
C ASP A 151 -17.56 11.56 -9.14
N VAL A 152 -18.31 10.50 -9.42
CA VAL A 152 -17.78 9.28 -10.03
C VAL A 152 -17.25 9.53 -11.45
N ALA A 153 -17.91 10.41 -12.21
CA ALA A 153 -17.54 10.68 -13.59
C ALA A 153 -16.25 11.51 -13.65
N ASP A 154 -16.15 12.55 -12.81
CA ASP A 154 -14.93 13.35 -12.69
C ASP A 154 -13.74 12.50 -12.23
N PHE A 155 -13.93 11.68 -11.17
CA PHE A 155 -12.91 10.77 -10.68
C PHE A 155 -12.42 9.81 -11.78
N GLU A 156 -13.33 9.18 -12.53
CA GLU A 156 -12.96 8.26 -13.60
C GLU A 156 -12.18 8.96 -14.72
N ASN A 157 -12.63 10.15 -15.14
CA ASN A 157 -11.97 10.93 -16.18
C ASN A 157 -10.54 11.31 -15.77
N GLU A 158 -10.37 11.83 -14.55
CA GLU A 158 -9.06 12.21 -14.03
C GLU A 158 -8.14 11.01 -13.83
N ALA A 159 -8.64 9.88 -13.30
CA ALA A 159 -7.85 8.66 -13.17
C ALA A 159 -7.36 8.15 -14.54
N ARG A 160 -8.22 8.18 -15.57
CA ARG A 160 -7.86 7.79 -16.95
C ARG A 160 -6.84 8.75 -17.57
N ARG A 161 -6.99 10.05 -17.34
CA ARG A 161 -6.02 11.07 -17.77
C ARG A 161 -4.64 10.79 -17.17
N ILE A 162 -4.57 10.56 -15.85
CA ILE A 162 -3.32 10.24 -15.15
C ILE A 162 -2.68 8.97 -15.74
N LEU A 163 -3.45 7.89 -15.90
CA LEU A 163 -2.94 6.63 -16.48
C LEU A 163 -2.37 6.84 -17.89
N TYR A 164 -3.04 7.65 -18.72
CA TYR A 164 -2.57 7.96 -20.06
C TYR A 164 -1.25 8.74 -20.04
N GLU A 165 -1.15 9.81 -19.25
CA GLU A 165 0.05 10.64 -19.15
C GLU A 165 1.24 9.85 -18.58
N VAL A 166 1.01 9.06 -17.53
CA VAL A 166 2.05 8.21 -16.93
C VAL A 166 2.52 7.14 -17.93
N GLU A 167 1.63 6.56 -18.73
CA GLU A 167 2.03 5.63 -19.79
C GLU A 167 2.90 6.30 -20.85
N GLN A 168 2.57 7.52 -21.27
CA GLN A 168 3.39 8.26 -22.25
C GLN A 168 4.79 8.54 -21.73
N GLU A 169 4.92 8.86 -20.44
CA GLU A 169 6.20 9.23 -19.84
C GLU A 169 7.03 8.04 -19.39
N CYS A 170 6.40 7.08 -18.72
CA CYS A 170 7.07 5.97 -18.05
C CYS A 170 7.00 4.65 -18.84
N GLY A 171 6.20 4.57 -19.90
CA GLY A 171 5.92 3.34 -20.65
C GLY A 171 7.16 2.67 -21.23
N TRP A 172 8.16 3.45 -21.64
CA TRP A 172 9.44 2.95 -22.15
C TRP A 172 10.19 2.04 -21.15
N MET A 173 9.96 2.21 -19.84
CA MET A 173 10.57 1.37 -18.80
C MET A 173 10.00 -0.05 -18.75
N TYR A 174 8.86 -0.28 -19.41
CA TYR A 174 8.14 -1.54 -19.44
C TYR A 174 8.16 -2.17 -20.83
N GLU A 175 9.15 -1.86 -21.67
CA GLU A 175 9.35 -2.52 -22.96
C GLU A 175 10.40 -3.64 -22.85
N THR A 176 10.20 -4.73 -23.60
CA THR A 176 11.20 -5.79 -23.80
C THR A 176 11.12 -6.32 -25.24
N MET A 177 12.22 -6.86 -25.77
CA MET A 177 12.23 -7.52 -27.07
C MET A 177 11.83 -9.00 -26.91
N HIS A 178 10.88 -9.45 -27.72
CA HIS A 178 10.50 -10.86 -27.80
C HIS A 178 11.66 -11.72 -28.31
N THR A 179 11.60 -13.02 -28.05
CA THR A 179 12.65 -14.00 -28.42
C THR A 179 12.85 -14.14 -29.93
N ASP A 180 11.97 -13.58 -30.75
CA ASP A 180 12.15 -13.49 -32.22
C ASP A 180 13.10 -12.36 -32.66
N GLY A 181 13.51 -11.49 -31.73
CA GLY A 181 14.38 -10.35 -31.97
C GLY A 181 13.73 -9.19 -32.76
N LYS A 182 12.41 -9.22 -32.99
CA LYS A 182 11.70 -8.26 -33.83
C LYS A 182 10.48 -7.65 -33.14
N THR A 183 9.77 -8.43 -32.34
CA THR A 183 8.50 -8.02 -31.74
C THR A 183 8.72 -7.38 -30.38
N LYS A 184 8.23 -6.15 -30.20
CA LYS A 184 8.22 -5.51 -28.88
C LYS A 184 7.09 -6.05 -28.01
N GLY A 185 7.41 -6.35 -26.75
CA GLY A 185 6.47 -6.74 -25.71
C GLY A 185 6.40 -5.73 -24.58
N LYS A 186 5.24 -5.69 -23.90
CA LYS A 186 5.04 -4.90 -22.67
C LYS A 186 5.23 -5.79 -21.44
N ILE A 187 6.19 -5.44 -20.59
CA ILE A 187 6.51 -6.13 -19.36
C ILE A 187 5.30 -6.05 -18.41
N ASN A 188 4.82 -7.22 -17.98
CA ASN A 188 3.80 -7.34 -16.94
C ASN A 188 4.44 -7.35 -15.55
N TYR A 189 5.55 -8.08 -15.40
CA TYR A 189 6.38 -8.11 -14.18
C TYR A 189 7.76 -8.71 -14.46
N THR A 190 8.70 -8.44 -13.55
CA THR A 190 10.04 -9.04 -13.52
C THR A 190 10.21 -9.77 -12.20
N VAL A 191 10.68 -11.02 -12.24
CA VAL A 191 11.03 -11.78 -11.04
C VAL A 191 12.50 -11.57 -10.72
N TRP A 192 12.78 -11.28 -9.45
CA TRP A 192 14.13 -11.02 -8.94
C TRP A 192 14.54 -12.12 -7.95
N SER A 193 15.78 -12.57 -8.06
CA SER A 193 16.37 -13.53 -7.13
C SER A 193 17.34 -12.84 -6.19
N ASP A 194 17.25 -13.19 -4.90
CA ASP A 194 18.33 -12.92 -3.96
C ASP A 194 19.62 -13.63 -4.42
N VAL A 195 20.77 -12.98 -4.20
CA VAL A 195 22.09 -13.56 -4.41
C VAL A 195 22.73 -13.83 -3.04
N PHE A 196 23.19 -15.06 -2.85
CA PHE A 196 23.88 -15.49 -1.63
C PHE A 196 25.35 -15.75 -1.91
N ILE A 197 26.16 -15.82 -0.87
CA ILE A 197 27.55 -16.27 -0.94
C ILE A 197 27.66 -17.64 -0.28
N CYS A 198 28.20 -18.59 -1.03
CA CYS A 198 28.45 -19.94 -0.55
C CYS A 198 29.42 -19.92 0.65
N PRO A 199 29.09 -20.57 1.79
CA PRO A 199 29.98 -20.62 2.95
C PRO A 199 31.23 -21.48 2.72
N PHE A 200 31.22 -22.35 1.71
CA PHE A 200 32.32 -23.28 1.44
C PHE A 200 33.33 -22.74 0.42
N CYS A 201 32.85 -22.18 -0.70
CA CYS A 201 33.74 -21.72 -1.78
C CYS A 201 33.76 -20.19 -1.96
N GLY A 202 32.91 -19.44 -1.25
CA GLY A 202 32.87 -17.98 -1.35
C GLY A 202 32.25 -17.41 -2.64
N ASN A 203 31.84 -18.25 -3.60
CA ASN A 203 31.21 -17.81 -4.83
C ASN A 203 29.73 -17.42 -4.63
N GLU A 204 29.25 -16.54 -5.51
CA GLU A 204 27.85 -16.16 -5.57
C GLU A 204 26.95 -17.34 -5.97
N ILE A 205 25.78 -17.41 -5.35
CA ILE A 205 24.70 -18.36 -5.66
C ILE A 205 23.45 -17.54 -5.95
N VAL A 206 22.96 -17.62 -7.19
CA VAL A 206 21.63 -17.11 -7.55
C VAL A 206 20.61 -18.07 -6.98
N PHE A 207 19.87 -17.63 -5.95
CA PHE A 207 19.01 -18.52 -5.17
C PHE A 207 17.95 -19.22 -6.01
N TYR A 208 17.32 -18.49 -6.94
CA TYR A 208 16.29 -19.03 -7.81
C TYR A 208 16.83 -20.20 -8.65
N GLU A 209 18.00 -20.01 -9.27
CA GLU A 209 18.62 -21.04 -10.12
C GLU A 209 19.04 -22.28 -9.33
N ALA A 210 19.56 -22.08 -8.12
CA ALA A 210 20.09 -23.19 -7.31
C ALA A 210 19.01 -23.97 -6.57
N ALA A 211 17.97 -23.28 -6.06
CA ALA A 211 17.05 -23.84 -5.07
C ALA A 211 15.62 -24.07 -5.60
N VAL A 212 15.20 -23.44 -6.70
CA VAL A 212 13.84 -23.62 -7.23
C VAL A 212 13.78 -24.84 -8.12
N ASP A 213 12.89 -25.77 -7.77
CA ASP A 213 12.53 -26.89 -8.63
C ASP A 213 11.37 -26.46 -9.53
N LYS A 214 11.64 -26.31 -10.83
CA LYS A 214 10.63 -25.88 -11.80
C LYS A 214 9.62 -27.00 -12.11
N GLU A 215 10.02 -28.26 -11.99
CA GLU A 215 9.15 -29.40 -12.30
C GLU A 215 8.16 -29.64 -11.16
N GLU A 216 8.65 -29.56 -9.92
CA GLU A 216 7.81 -29.72 -8.73
C GLU A 216 7.13 -28.42 -8.27
N GLY A 217 7.54 -27.26 -8.81
CA GLY A 217 7.06 -25.95 -8.35
C GLY A 217 7.39 -25.68 -6.88
N SER A 218 8.52 -26.20 -6.40
CA SER A 218 8.92 -26.19 -5.00
C SER A 218 10.26 -25.46 -4.80
N VAL A 219 10.54 -25.04 -3.56
CA VAL A 219 11.86 -24.48 -3.19
C VAL A 219 12.55 -25.47 -2.27
N LYS A 220 13.71 -25.97 -2.68
CA LYS A 220 14.49 -26.96 -1.94
C LYS A 220 15.03 -26.34 -0.65
N LYS A 221 14.90 -27.05 0.47
CA LYS A 221 15.47 -26.64 1.77
C LYS A 221 17.00 -26.67 1.76
N GLU A 222 17.55 -27.64 1.07
CA GLU A 222 18.97 -27.82 0.81
C GLU A 222 19.18 -27.90 -0.70
N PHE A 223 20.21 -27.23 -1.21
CA PHE A 223 20.50 -27.15 -2.63
C PHE A 223 22.01 -27.18 -2.89
N PRO A 224 22.45 -27.76 -4.02
CA PRO A 224 23.87 -27.80 -4.35
C PRO A 224 24.34 -26.41 -4.80
N CYS A 225 25.46 -25.94 -4.26
CA CYS A 225 26.15 -24.77 -4.79
C CYS A 225 26.51 -25.00 -6.27
N PRO A 226 26.17 -24.09 -7.20
CA PRO A 226 26.47 -24.27 -8.62
C PRO A 226 27.97 -24.40 -8.93
N SER A 227 28.84 -23.76 -8.13
CA SER A 227 30.28 -23.77 -8.36
C SER A 227 31.01 -24.96 -7.73
N CYS A 228 30.74 -25.30 -6.46
CA CYS A 228 31.50 -26.32 -5.72
C CYS A 228 30.69 -27.58 -5.38
N ARG A 229 29.40 -27.61 -5.71
CA ARG A 229 28.47 -28.72 -5.45
C ARG A 229 28.22 -29.08 -3.98
N ALA A 230 28.82 -28.36 -3.03
CA ALA A 230 28.49 -28.50 -1.61
C ALA A 230 26.98 -28.29 -1.38
N SER A 231 26.36 -29.17 -0.58
CA SER A 231 24.98 -28.98 -0.14
C SER A 231 24.92 -27.84 0.88
N VAL A 232 24.10 -26.83 0.60
CA VAL A 232 23.95 -25.63 1.45
C VAL A 232 22.49 -25.39 1.79
N LYS A 233 22.24 -24.82 2.98
CA LYS A 233 20.94 -24.20 3.31
C LYS A 233 21.02 -22.69 3.11
N LYS A 234 19.86 -22.08 2.86
CA LYS A 234 19.74 -20.61 2.80
C LYS A 234 20.24 -19.94 4.08
N THR A 235 20.01 -20.55 5.25
CA THR A 235 20.43 -20.03 6.57
C THR A 235 21.94 -20.05 6.76
N ASP A 236 22.65 -20.92 6.04
CA ASP A 236 24.11 -21.06 6.16
C ASP A 236 24.84 -20.05 5.27
N CYS A 237 24.14 -19.46 4.31
CA CYS A 237 24.71 -18.54 3.35
C CYS A 237 24.54 -17.09 3.83
N ARG A 238 25.63 -16.30 3.73
CA ARG A 238 25.51 -14.84 3.84
C ARG A 238 24.90 -14.28 2.56
N ARG A 239 24.17 -13.16 2.66
CA ARG A 239 23.68 -12.45 1.46
C ARG A 239 24.86 -11.77 0.75
N ALA A 240 24.90 -11.84 -0.57
CA ALA A 240 25.73 -10.93 -1.35
C ALA A 240 25.17 -9.51 -1.19
N VAL A 241 26.03 -8.52 -1.21
CA VAL A 241 25.67 -7.11 -1.07
C VAL A 241 26.20 -6.31 -2.26
N VAL A 242 25.53 -5.19 -2.53
CA VAL A 242 25.96 -4.19 -3.51
C VAL A 242 26.00 -2.83 -2.84
N GLU A 243 26.98 -2.02 -3.23
CA GLU A 243 27.05 -0.61 -2.87
C GLU A 243 26.44 0.21 -4.00
N LEU A 244 25.53 1.12 -3.64
CA LEU A 244 24.76 1.93 -4.58
C LEU A 244 24.89 3.40 -4.15
N ALA A 245 25.14 4.29 -5.11
CA ALA A 245 24.98 5.72 -4.87
C ALA A 245 23.47 6.05 -4.85
N ASP A 246 23.00 6.64 -3.76
CA ASP A 246 21.62 7.10 -3.62
C ASP A 246 21.58 8.62 -3.66
N ASP A 247 21.38 9.15 -4.87
CA ASP A 247 21.29 10.59 -5.13
C ASP A 247 20.17 11.29 -4.35
N ALA A 248 19.13 10.55 -3.92
CA ALA A 248 17.99 11.13 -3.22
C ALA A 248 18.35 11.57 -1.79
N ILE A 249 19.32 10.90 -1.17
CA ILE A 249 19.82 11.19 0.18
C ILE A 249 21.29 11.64 0.19
N GLY A 250 21.98 11.59 -0.95
CA GLY A 250 23.37 12.01 -1.08
C GLY A 250 24.38 11.07 -0.42
N GLU A 251 24.02 9.79 -0.26
CA GLU A 251 24.83 8.78 0.45
C GLU A 251 25.11 7.55 -0.42
N THR A 252 26.19 6.84 -0.13
CA THR A 252 26.39 5.47 -0.63
C THR A 252 25.75 4.49 0.34
N ILE A 253 24.80 3.69 -0.14
CA ILE A 253 24.09 2.70 0.65
C ILE A 253 24.53 1.28 0.29
N THR A 254 24.51 0.38 1.26
CA THR A 254 24.73 -1.06 1.04
C THR A 254 23.39 -1.79 1.10
N GLN A 255 23.07 -2.55 0.06
CA GLN A 255 21.84 -3.36 0.01
C GLN A 255 22.12 -4.82 -0.34
N ALA A 256 21.22 -5.71 0.06
CA ALA A 256 21.25 -7.10 -0.39
C ALA A 256 21.13 -7.14 -1.93
N LYS A 257 22.06 -7.86 -2.57
CA LYS A 257 22.13 -8.01 -4.01
C LYS A 257 20.95 -8.85 -4.51
N GLN A 258 20.27 -8.34 -5.53
CA GLN A 258 19.23 -9.04 -6.26
C GLN A 258 19.47 -8.90 -7.75
N ILE A 259 19.18 -9.94 -8.52
CA ILE A 259 19.29 -9.93 -9.99
C ILE A 259 17.97 -10.37 -10.63
N PRO A 260 17.61 -9.83 -11.82
CA PRO A 260 16.42 -10.28 -12.53
C PRO A 260 16.66 -11.67 -13.12
N ILE A 261 15.69 -12.57 -13.00
CA ILE A 261 15.80 -13.97 -13.49
C ILE A 261 14.68 -14.39 -14.46
N LEU A 262 13.58 -13.62 -14.52
CA LEU A 262 12.47 -13.90 -15.43
C LEU A 262 11.74 -12.60 -15.75
N ILE A 263 11.35 -12.42 -17.00
CA ILE A 263 10.46 -11.36 -17.45
C ILE A 263 9.19 -12.01 -18.00
N ASN A 264 8.04 -11.65 -17.43
CA ASN A 264 6.74 -11.96 -18.02
C ASN A 264 6.23 -10.73 -18.76
N TYR A 265 5.81 -10.90 -20.01
CA TYR A 265 5.40 -9.80 -20.87
C TYR A 265 4.26 -10.20 -21.81
N SER A 266 3.59 -9.19 -22.36
CA SER A 266 2.48 -9.35 -23.29
C SER A 266 2.80 -8.77 -24.66
N MET A 267 2.36 -9.46 -25.71
CA MET A 267 2.39 -9.03 -27.10
C MET A 267 0.94 -9.04 -27.61
N GLY A 268 0.27 -7.89 -27.49
CA GLY A 268 -1.19 -7.83 -27.67
C GLY A 268 -1.92 -8.75 -26.69
N LYS A 269 -2.58 -9.79 -27.20
CA LYS A 269 -3.33 -10.78 -26.39
C LYS A 269 -2.49 -11.96 -25.92
N GLN A 270 -1.28 -12.14 -26.45
CA GLN A 270 -0.40 -13.26 -26.11
C GLN A 270 0.51 -12.90 -24.95
N ARG A 271 0.78 -13.86 -24.07
CA ARG A 271 1.74 -13.72 -22.96
C ARG A 271 2.91 -14.66 -23.20
N ALA A 272 4.10 -14.18 -22.87
CA ALA A 272 5.34 -14.93 -22.99
C ALA A 272 6.25 -14.65 -21.78
N GLU A 273 7.25 -15.51 -21.64
CA GLU A 273 8.27 -15.44 -20.61
C GLU A 273 9.65 -15.60 -21.25
N LYS A 274 10.65 -14.91 -20.68
CA LYS A 274 12.05 -15.03 -21.08
C LYS A 274 12.97 -14.80 -19.88
N GLU A 275 14.19 -15.31 -19.97
CA GLU A 275 15.28 -14.83 -19.14
C GLU A 275 15.70 -13.42 -19.63
N PRO A 276 16.06 -12.49 -18.74
CA PRO A 276 16.55 -11.17 -19.14
C PRO A 276 17.78 -11.28 -20.04
N ASP A 277 17.75 -10.59 -21.19
CA ASP A 277 18.90 -10.51 -22.09
C ASP A 277 19.71 -9.21 -21.89
N ALA A 278 20.73 -9.02 -22.71
CA ALA A 278 21.59 -7.83 -22.64
C ALA A 278 20.82 -6.50 -22.83
N GLN A 279 19.74 -6.48 -23.63
CA GLN A 279 18.92 -5.28 -23.81
C GLN A 279 18.08 -4.99 -22.57
N ASP A 280 17.53 -6.03 -21.94
CA ASP A 280 16.75 -5.91 -20.70
C ASP A 280 17.63 -5.42 -19.53
N LEU A 281 18.86 -5.93 -19.44
CA LEU A 281 19.85 -5.49 -18.45
C LEU A 281 20.29 -4.05 -18.69
N ALA A 282 20.55 -3.67 -19.95
CA ALA A 282 20.87 -2.29 -20.31
C ALA A 282 19.71 -1.31 -20.02
N LEU A 283 18.46 -1.72 -20.25
CA LEU A 283 17.28 -0.94 -19.88
C LEU A 283 17.21 -0.74 -18.37
N THR A 284 17.44 -1.80 -17.59
CA THR A 284 17.45 -1.74 -16.13
C THR A 284 18.53 -0.79 -15.61
N GLU A 285 19.73 -0.85 -16.18
CA GLU A 285 20.83 0.06 -15.84
C GLU A 285 20.52 1.52 -16.19
N LYS A 286 19.95 1.76 -17.38
CA LYS A 286 19.47 3.10 -17.78
C LYS A 286 18.46 3.65 -16.77
N ILE A 287 17.51 2.83 -16.30
CA ILE A 287 16.52 3.26 -15.31
C ILE A 287 17.19 3.59 -13.97
N ASN A 288 18.10 2.73 -13.50
CA ASN A 288 18.77 2.91 -12.21
C ASN A 288 19.68 4.15 -12.18
N SER A 289 20.32 4.48 -13.30
CA SER A 289 21.18 5.65 -13.46
C SER A 289 20.42 6.95 -13.78
N SER A 290 19.10 6.90 -13.99
CA SER A 290 18.29 8.08 -14.26
C SER A 290 17.77 8.73 -12.97
N SER A 291 17.63 10.05 -12.99
CA SER A 291 16.95 10.80 -11.93
C SER A 291 15.43 10.66 -12.05
N ILE A 292 14.74 10.67 -10.91
CA ILE A 292 13.28 10.73 -10.86
C ILE A 292 12.91 12.21 -10.77
N PRO A 293 12.16 12.78 -11.72
CA PRO A 293 11.87 14.22 -11.78
C PRO A 293 10.70 14.65 -10.86
N TYR A 294 10.35 13.83 -9.88
CA TYR A 294 9.20 14.01 -8.99
C TYR A 294 9.58 13.78 -7.54
N TRP A 295 8.78 14.34 -6.64
CA TRP A 295 8.91 14.07 -5.22
C TRP A 295 8.54 12.61 -4.89
N PHE A 296 9.30 12.00 -3.99
CA PHE A 296 9.00 10.73 -3.34
C PHE A 296 9.56 10.74 -1.92
N PRO A 297 9.01 9.92 -0.99
CA PRO A 297 9.43 9.95 0.40
C PRO A 297 10.85 9.36 0.57
N THR A 298 11.74 10.16 1.14
CA THR A 298 13.11 9.76 1.51
C THR A 298 13.26 9.55 3.02
N ASP A 299 12.15 9.52 3.75
CA ASP A 299 12.14 9.40 5.20
C ASP A 299 12.82 8.13 5.66
N ARG A 300 13.57 8.24 6.76
CA ARG A 300 14.23 7.09 7.38
C ARG A 300 13.19 6.20 8.05
N ILE A 301 13.32 4.89 7.85
CA ILE A 301 12.48 3.91 8.50
C ILE A 301 12.78 3.90 9.99
N GLN A 302 11.73 4.04 10.80
CA GLN A 302 11.85 4.02 12.25
C GLN A 302 12.17 2.59 12.74
N LYS A 303 12.94 2.50 13.83
CA LYS A 303 13.16 1.22 14.50
C LYS A 303 11.86 0.79 15.18
N GLY A 304 11.43 -0.42 14.87
CA GLY A 304 10.29 -1.07 15.49
C GLY A 304 10.44 -2.58 15.37
N ASP A 305 9.51 -3.32 15.94
CA ASP A 305 9.58 -4.79 16.06
C ASP A 305 9.81 -5.51 14.72
N LYS A 306 9.50 -4.85 13.61
CA LYS A 306 9.43 -5.44 12.25
C LYS A 306 10.27 -4.76 11.21
N THR A 307 10.97 -3.71 11.60
CA THR A 307 11.90 -3.05 10.70
C THR A 307 13.30 -3.66 10.77
N GLY A 308 13.55 -4.59 11.71
CA GLY A 308 14.83 -5.29 11.84
C GLY A 308 15.31 -6.03 10.59
N GLU A 309 14.46 -6.86 9.98
CA GLU A 309 14.83 -7.59 8.75
C GLU A 309 15.01 -6.64 7.54
N PRO A 310 14.09 -5.68 7.25
CA PRO A 310 14.32 -4.65 6.23
C PRO A 310 15.64 -3.90 6.41
N LEU A 311 15.93 -3.44 7.64
CA LEU A 311 17.17 -2.72 7.95
C LEU A 311 18.41 -3.60 7.69
N ARG A 312 18.36 -4.90 8.03
CA ARG A 312 19.46 -5.84 7.81
C ARG A 312 19.79 -6.06 6.33
N ILE A 313 18.81 -5.91 5.44
CA ILE A 313 18.99 -6.05 3.99
C ILE A 313 19.21 -4.71 3.27
N GLY A 314 19.38 -3.61 4.00
CA GLY A 314 19.68 -2.28 3.46
C GLY A 314 18.47 -1.43 3.06
N ILE A 315 17.26 -1.81 3.49
CA ILE A 315 16.08 -0.96 3.38
C ILE A 315 16.05 -0.04 4.60
N THR A 316 16.65 1.15 4.48
CA THR A 316 16.81 2.14 5.55
C THR A 316 15.92 3.36 5.39
N HIS A 317 15.45 3.65 4.18
CA HIS A 317 14.52 4.73 3.86
C HIS A 317 13.28 4.20 3.12
N VAL A 318 12.17 4.94 3.16
CA VAL A 318 10.90 4.51 2.58
C VAL A 318 11.02 4.14 1.10
N HIS A 319 11.75 4.92 0.31
CA HIS A 319 11.93 4.67 -1.12
C HIS A 319 12.71 3.38 -1.43
N HIS A 320 13.48 2.84 -0.49
CA HIS A 320 14.23 1.59 -0.67
C HIS A 320 13.31 0.36 -0.82
N TYR A 321 12.04 0.46 -0.41
CA TYR A 321 11.05 -0.59 -0.60
C TYR A 321 10.64 -0.79 -2.06
N TYR A 322 11.07 0.08 -2.99
CA TYR A 322 10.69 0.01 -4.40
C TYR A 322 11.92 -0.18 -5.27
N THR A 323 11.73 -0.78 -6.45
CA THR A 323 12.72 -0.65 -7.52
C THR A 323 12.67 0.77 -8.07
N LYS A 324 13.76 1.29 -8.63
CA LYS A 324 13.79 2.64 -9.22
C LYS A 324 12.68 2.84 -10.26
N ARG A 325 12.41 1.80 -11.07
CA ARG A 325 11.29 1.74 -12.03
C ARG A 325 9.95 2.01 -11.36
N ASN A 326 9.60 1.24 -10.32
CA ASN A 326 8.31 1.37 -9.66
C ASN A 326 8.21 2.68 -8.88
N LEU A 327 9.30 3.12 -8.25
CA LEU A 327 9.35 4.38 -7.52
C LEU A 327 9.08 5.58 -8.44
N TRP A 328 9.68 5.60 -9.64
CA TRP A 328 9.43 6.66 -10.62
C TRP A 328 7.95 6.71 -11.01
N VAL A 329 7.36 5.57 -11.39
CA VAL A 329 5.94 5.53 -11.75
C VAL A 329 5.05 5.99 -10.60
N LEU A 330 5.32 5.54 -9.37
CA LEU A 330 4.57 5.97 -8.19
C LEU A 330 4.69 7.47 -7.94
N ALA A 331 5.89 8.03 -8.07
CA ALA A 331 6.14 9.46 -7.90
C ALA A 331 5.40 10.29 -8.96
N CYS A 332 5.42 9.85 -10.23
CA CYS A 332 4.70 10.49 -11.33
C CYS A 332 3.17 10.42 -11.14
N VAL A 333 2.63 9.28 -10.73
CA VAL A 333 1.19 9.15 -10.42
C VAL A 333 0.80 10.09 -9.28
N TYR A 334 1.59 10.11 -8.19
CA TYR A 334 1.31 10.94 -7.03
C TYR A 334 1.33 12.44 -7.36
N ASP A 335 2.33 12.89 -8.12
CA ASP A 335 2.45 14.29 -8.59
C ASP A 335 1.21 14.76 -9.37
N LYS A 336 0.60 13.85 -10.14
CA LYS A 336 -0.59 14.14 -10.94
C LYS A 336 -1.91 14.02 -10.16
N CYS A 337 -1.89 13.54 -8.91
CA CYS A 337 -3.11 13.39 -8.11
C CYS A 337 -3.57 14.74 -7.55
N VAL A 338 -4.64 15.29 -8.13
CA VAL A 338 -5.14 16.65 -7.79
C VAL A 338 -6.09 16.71 -6.60
N ASN A 339 -6.59 15.58 -6.11
CA ASN A 339 -7.56 15.53 -5.00
C ASN A 339 -7.37 14.29 -4.11
N SER A 340 -8.11 14.23 -2.99
CA SER A 340 -8.01 13.13 -2.01
C SER A 340 -8.48 11.78 -2.55
N PHE A 341 -9.49 11.74 -3.42
CA PHE A 341 -9.99 10.50 -4.00
C PHE A 341 -8.95 9.82 -4.91
N LEU A 342 -8.27 10.60 -5.74
CA LEU A 342 -7.15 10.12 -6.56
C LEU A 342 -5.97 9.66 -5.69
N LYS A 343 -5.70 10.36 -4.59
CA LYS A 343 -4.68 9.95 -3.61
C LYS A 343 -5.04 8.64 -2.90
N VAL A 344 -6.31 8.42 -2.52
CA VAL A 344 -6.76 7.12 -1.95
C VAL A 344 -6.68 6.00 -2.97
N TRP A 345 -7.05 6.27 -4.23
CA TRP A 345 -6.84 5.31 -5.31
C TRP A 345 -5.36 4.96 -5.44
N PHE A 346 -4.47 5.95 -5.46
CA PHE A 346 -3.03 5.76 -5.45
C PHE A 346 -2.56 4.91 -4.26
N THR A 347 -2.89 5.28 -3.02
CA THR A 347 -2.43 4.58 -1.80
C THR A 347 -2.91 3.13 -1.75
N SER A 348 -4.07 2.83 -2.34
CA SER A 348 -4.60 1.46 -2.42
C SER A 348 -3.70 0.51 -3.23
N THR A 349 -2.83 1.04 -4.10
CA THR A 349 -1.98 0.27 -5.01
C THR A 349 -0.54 0.06 -4.50
N ILE A 350 -0.05 0.94 -3.64
CA ILE A 350 1.36 1.05 -3.26
C ILE A 350 1.93 -0.27 -2.73
N SER A 351 1.19 -0.96 -1.85
CA SER A 351 1.64 -2.21 -1.22
C SER A 351 1.99 -3.31 -2.24
N ARG A 352 1.31 -3.32 -3.40
CA ARG A 352 1.51 -4.30 -4.47
C ARG A 352 2.72 -4.03 -5.35
N LEU A 353 3.33 -2.85 -5.21
CA LEU A 353 4.44 -2.39 -6.05
C LEU A 353 5.78 -2.38 -5.31
N THR A 354 5.78 -2.82 -4.05
CA THR A 354 6.99 -2.95 -3.22
C THR A 354 7.82 -4.18 -3.63
N ARG A 355 9.12 -4.16 -3.33
CA ARG A 355 10.07 -5.29 -3.40
C ARG A 355 9.70 -6.44 -2.46
N MET A 356 8.74 -6.24 -1.57
CA MET A 356 8.24 -7.28 -0.66
C MET A 356 7.14 -8.12 -1.29
N TYR A 357 6.62 -7.72 -2.45
CA TYR A 357 5.65 -8.50 -3.18
C TYR A 357 6.32 -9.78 -3.70
N LYS A 358 5.87 -10.94 -3.21
CA LYS A 358 6.52 -12.22 -3.51
C LYS A 358 5.91 -12.87 -4.75
N PHE A 359 6.79 -13.41 -5.59
CA PHE A 359 6.41 -14.37 -6.61
C PHE A 359 6.27 -15.76 -5.98
N MET A 360 5.11 -16.39 -6.09
CA MET A 360 4.91 -17.79 -5.71
C MET A 360 4.62 -18.63 -6.97
N PRO A 361 5.56 -19.50 -7.39
CA PRO A 361 5.27 -20.45 -8.45
C PRO A 361 4.24 -21.45 -7.92
N VAL A 362 3.15 -21.67 -8.65
CA VAL A 362 2.25 -22.80 -8.41
C VAL A 362 2.10 -23.60 -9.69
N LEU A 363 2.06 -24.91 -9.58
CA LEU A 363 1.73 -25.78 -10.70
C LEU A 363 0.22 -25.70 -10.98
N VAL A 364 -0.14 -25.30 -12.19
CA VAL A 364 -1.51 -25.39 -12.71
C VAL A 364 -1.43 -26.01 -14.10
N ASP A 365 -2.03 -27.19 -14.25
CA ASP A 365 -2.03 -27.99 -15.49
C ASP A 365 -0.61 -28.34 -15.99
N GLY A 366 0.30 -28.71 -15.08
CA GLY A 366 1.68 -29.08 -15.43
C GLY A 366 2.56 -27.93 -15.93
N LYS A 367 2.08 -26.68 -15.81
CA LYS A 367 2.86 -25.47 -16.06
C LYS A 367 2.93 -24.66 -14.77
N ILE A 368 4.08 -24.06 -14.48
CA ILE A 368 4.14 -23.03 -13.44
C ILE A 368 3.25 -21.88 -13.90
N ARG A 369 2.16 -21.64 -13.17
CA ARG A 369 1.34 -20.45 -13.31
C ARG A 369 1.56 -19.53 -12.12
N ASP A 370 1.50 -18.25 -12.43
CA ASP A 370 1.55 -17.16 -11.46
C ASP A 370 0.28 -17.20 -10.60
N ARG A 371 0.39 -17.63 -9.34
CA ARG A 371 -0.52 -17.13 -8.32
C ARG A 371 0.16 -15.91 -7.73
N ARG A 372 -0.29 -14.73 -8.19
CA ARG A 372 -0.04 -13.46 -7.53
C ARG A 372 -0.56 -13.59 -6.10
N THR A 373 0.25 -14.09 -5.20
CA THR A 373 -0.06 -14.02 -3.77
C THR A 373 0.10 -12.58 -3.38
N GLY A 374 -0.86 -12.05 -2.60
CA GLY A 374 -0.74 -10.68 -2.11
C GLY A 374 0.58 -10.51 -1.33
N THR A 375 0.89 -9.27 -0.94
CA THR A 375 1.80 -9.05 0.17
C THR A 375 1.40 -9.97 1.31
N LEU A 376 2.27 -10.90 1.72
CA LEU A 376 1.99 -11.81 2.82
C LEU A 376 1.50 -11.00 4.02
N THR A 377 0.26 -11.24 4.44
CA THR A 377 -0.17 -10.94 5.81
C THR A 377 0.80 -11.69 6.73
N GLY A 378 1.69 -10.96 7.40
CA GLY A 378 2.71 -11.54 8.29
C GLY A 378 4.16 -11.54 7.79
N THR A 379 4.55 -10.75 6.78
CA THR A 379 6.00 -10.42 6.59
C THR A 379 6.34 -8.94 6.83
N LEU A 380 5.45 -8.20 7.47
CA LEU A 380 5.68 -6.92 8.15
C LEU A 380 4.47 -6.66 9.07
N TYR A 381 4.47 -7.22 10.27
CA TYR A 381 3.90 -6.58 11.45
C TYR A 381 4.31 -7.25 12.70
#